data_AF-H8GPM8-F1
#
_entry.id   AF-H8GPM8-F1
#
_cell.length_a   1.000
_cell.length_b   1.000
_cell.length_c   1.000
_cell.angle_alpha   90.00
_cell.angle_beta   90.00
_cell.angle_gamma   90.00
#
_symmetry.space_group_name_H-M   'P 1'
#
loop_
_entity.id
_entity.type
_entity.pdbx_description
1 polymer ?
#
loop_
_entity_poly.entity_id
_entity_poly.type
_entity_poly.pdbx_seq_one_letter_code
_entity_poly.pdbx_strand_id
1 'polypeptide(L)'
;MIQAANIILDRVVLVKVEANIYGARKKLKKEDLVLADGSKLPPEDLASLGSKRLLDPDRLTVFNRLKKEAERICLRVGTRFLGGFAIPSESAAGITLELERIAQDFASAKAEFLAGYDAAVTDWVVRHPEFAGIIEQAVDSVEFVSTRLSFDYLIVTVGVPDTLPAEDIARLETKIGTLSEQMFYEISVEANHLIEQSLLGKDQVTRNALRPIRRMRDKLDGLGFLDYRVAPVVGTIDALLARIPDKGAITGSILQEILATAMLLADPDKTRRHGEGLLAEQSHAMDDDGREVEDDLVEHSDLRATADQSLLLPLLSPPVLSDCDIGVAYRSDDQTTAVETEEGGSTIASRENNEASPDSDLFSGLFDGIFEDEGAGDMEFNDLQTESLDEPAHLAESTGQPSNPTVLAAVTIGASNPDKSRLSHAEPETVMTVDDDNDETGTDPDYWF
;
A
#
# COMPACT_ATOMS: atom_id res chain seq x y z
N MET A 1 -2.17 27.01 -4.26
CA MET A 1 -2.50 25.84 -3.42
C MET A 1 -2.98 24.69 -4.27
N ILE A 2 -4.01 24.89 -5.12
CA ILE A 2 -4.50 23.90 -6.12
C ILE A 2 -3.38 23.24 -6.94
N GLN A 3 -2.37 23.99 -7.37
CA GLN A 3 -1.26 23.46 -8.17
C GLN A 3 -0.42 22.41 -7.42
N ALA A 4 -0.22 22.55 -6.11
CA ALA A 4 0.55 21.58 -5.33
C ALA A 4 -0.23 20.27 -5.13
N ALA A 5 -1.55 20.38 -4.90
CA ALA A 5 -2.44 19.22 -4.80
C ALA A 5 -2.45 18.40 -6.10
N ASN A 6 -2.56 19.07 -7.26
CA ASN A 6 -2.50 18.41 -8.56
C ASN A 6 -1.16 17.71 -8.80
N ILE A 7 -0.02 18.35 -8.45
CA ILE A 7 1.31 17.74 -8.59
C ILE A 7 1.43 16.44 -7.78
N ILE A 8 0.88 16.42 -6.56
CA ILE A 8 0.89 15.22 -5.70
C ILE A 8 0.01 14.13 -6.33
N LEU A 9 -1.21 14.49 -6.73
CA LEU A 9 -2.18 13.56 -7.29
C LEU A 9 -1.75 12.96 -8.62
N ASP A 10 -1.04 13.70 -9.47
CA ASP A 10 -0.49 13.21 -10.73
C ASP A 10 0.59 12.13 -10.53
N ARG A 11 1.21 12.09 -9.34
CA ARG A 11 2.26 11.14 -8.97
C ARG A 11 1.76 9.92 -8.21
N VAL A 12 0.46 9.84 -7.93
CA VAL A 12 -0.16 8.68 -7.27
C VAL A 12 -1.32 8.12 -8.05
N VAL A 13 -1.54 6.82 -7.87
CA VAL A 13 -2.82 6.17 -8.18
C VAL A 13 -3.45 5.69 -6.87
N LEU A 14 -4.76 5.78 -6.79
CA LEU A 14 -5.52 5.19 -5.70
C LEU A 14 -5.86 3.74 -6.07
N VAL A 15 -5.40 2.80 -5.24
CA VAL A 15 -5.73 1.38 -5.36
C VAL A 15 -6.69 1.00 -4.24
N LYS A 16 -7.86 0.46 -4.60
CA LYS A 16 -8.86 -0.02 -3.64
C LYS A 16 -8.99 -1.53 -3.78
N VAL A 17 -8.74 -2.25 -2.69
CA VAL A 17 -8.92 -3.70 -2.62
C VAL A 17 -10.33 -3.99 -2.10
N GLU A 18 -11.09 -4.81 -2.84
CA GLU A 18 -12.46 -5.17 -2.48
C GLU A 18 -12.56 -6.70 -2.34
N ALA A 19 -12.80 -7.17 -1.11
CA ALA A 19 -12.94 -8.59 -0.82
C ALA A 19 -14.24 -8.84 -0.04
N ASN A 20 -15.15 -9.58 -0.66
CA ASN A 20 -16.35 -10.09 -0.01
C ASN A 20 -16.08 -11.53 0.44
N ILE A 21 -16.23 -11.77 1.75
CA ILE A 21 -15.93 -13.06 2.37
C ILE A 21 -17.19 -13.54 3.09
N TYR A 22 -17.71 -14.68 2.65
CA TYR A 22 -18.83 -15.34 3.31
C TYR A 22 -18.47 -15.67 4.77
N GLY A 23 -19.26 -15.14 5.72
CA GLY A 23 -18.95 -15.28 7.15
C GLY A 23 -19.42 -16.58 7.80
N ALA A 24 -20.25 -17.38 7.13
CA ALA A 24 -20.81 -18.63 7.63
C ALA A 24 -21.45 -18.54 9.03
N ARG A 25 -22.09 -17.41 9.33
CA ARG A 25 -22.71 -17.13 10.61
C ARG A 25 -24.16 -16.73 10.41
N LYS A 26 -25.03 -17.19 11.31
CA LYS A 26 -26.41 -16.71 11.42
C LYS A 26 -26.74 -16.29 12.84
N LYS A 27 -27.74 -15.42 12.99
CA LYS A 27 -28.22 -14.98 14.30
C LYS A 27 -28.74 -16.20 15.07
N LEU A 28 -28.35 -16.28 16.35
CA LEU A 28 -28.81 -17.32 17.25
C LEU A 28 -30.25 -17.02 17.66
N LYS A 29 -31.17 -17.95 17.39
CA LYS A 29 -32.58 -17.83 17.78
C LYS A 29 -32.80 -18.46 19.15
N LYS A 30 -33.91 -18.10 19.82
CA LYS A 30 -34.30 -18.71 21.10
C LYS A 30 -34.51 -20.22 20.99
N GLU A 31 -34.98 -20.67 19.83
CA GLU A 31 -35.14 -22.08 19.47
C GLU A 31 -33.80 -22.84 19.40
N ASP A 32 -32.69 -22.14 19.09
CA ASP A 32 -31.35 -22.74 19.01
C ASP A 32 -30.72 -22.96 20.39
N LEU A 33 -31.27 -22.33 21.44
CA LEU A 33 -30.76 -22.38 22.81
C LEU A 33 -31.37 -23.53 23.63
N VAL A 34 -32.43 -24.16 23.13
CA VAL A 34 -33.23 -25.13 23.87
C VAL A 34 -33.39 -26.38 23.02
N LEU A 35 -32.55 -27.39 23.26
CA LEU A 35 -32.92 -28.76 22.86
C LEU A 35 -34.23 -29.13 23.56
N ALA A 36 -35.05 -30.00 22.96
CA ALA A 36 -36.37 -30.40 23.48
C ALA A 36 -36.36 -30.88 24.96
N ASP A 37 -35.19 -31.24 25.49
CA ASP A 37 -34.96 -31.70 26.87
C ASP A 37 -34.38 -30.62 27.83
N GLY A 38 -34.17 -29.38 27.36
CA GLY A 38 -33.74 -28.23 28.16
C GLY A 38 -32.31 -28.27 28.72
N SER A 39 -31.46 -29.18 28.25
CA SER A 39 -30.28 -29.63 29.01
C SER A 39 -28.91 -29.16 28.52
N LYS A 40 -28.77 -28.62 27.30
CA LYS A 40 -27.44 -28.26 26.76
C LYS A 40 -27.46 -26.99 25.91
N LEU A 41 -26.60 -26.04 26.28
CA LEU A 41 -26.28 -24.85 25.50
C LEU A 41 -25.28 -25.22 24.38
N PRO A 42 -25.30 -24.53 23.23
CA PRO A 42 -24.29 -24.70 22.19
C PRO A 42 -22.88 -24.45 22.74
N PRO A 43 -21.88 -25.24 22.34
CA PRO A 43 -20.50 -24.99 22.71
C PRO A 43 -19.98 -23.68 22.08
N GLU A 44 -18.94 -23.10 22.68
CA GLU A 44 -18.42 -21.76 22.31
C GLU A 44 -17.87 -21.69 20.88
N ASP A 45 -17.38 -22.81 20.36
CA ASP A 45 -16.91 -22.93 18.97
C ASP A 45 -18.07 -22.90 17.96
N LEU A 46 -19.26 -23.36 18.36
CA LEU A 46 -20.48 -23.33 17.57
C LEU A 46 -21.26 -22.02 17.71
N ALA A 47 -21.41 -21.49 18.94
CA ALA A 47 -22.13 -20.25 19.17
C ALA A 47 -21.35 -19.29 20.07
N SER A 48 -21.22 -18.06 19.60
CA SER A 48 -20.58 -16.98 20.34
C SER A 48 -21.22 -15.64 19.97
N LEU A 49 -21.37 -14.76 20.97
CA LEU A 49 -21.86 -13.38 20.80
C LEU A 49 -23.22 -13.26 20.08
N GLY A 50 -24.14 -14.19 20.34
CA GLY A 50 -25.48 -14.17 19.74
C GLY A 50 -25.53 -14.61 18.26
N SER A 51 -24.46 -15.22 17.77
CA SER A 51 -24.39 -15.83 16.44
C SER A 51 -23.98 -17.30 16.52
N LYS A 52 -24.48 -18.12 15.58
CA LYS A 52 -24.09 -19.52 15.38
C LYS A 52 -23.27 -19.67 14.11
N ARG A 53 -22.24 -20.52 14.15
CA ARG A 53 -21.40 -20.88 13.01
C ARG A 53 -22.00 -22.08 12.28
N LEU A 54 -22.06 -21.97 10.96
CA LEU A 54 -22.66 -22.98 10.07
C LEU A 54 -21.62 -23.91 9.46
N LEU A 55 -20.36 -23.49 9.46
CA LEU A 55 -19.22 -24.29 9.04
C LEU A 55 -18.00 -23.91 9.87
N ASP A 56 -16.97 -24.74 9.78
CA ASP A 56 -15.71 -24.52 10.47
C ASP A 56 -15.03 -23.20 10.02
N PRO A 57 -14.78 -22.25 10.95
CA PRO A 57 -14.16 -20.97 10.59
C PRO A 57 -12.80 -21.13 9.89
N ASP A 58 -12.07 -22.22 10.16
CA ASP A 58 -10.75 -22.46 9.58
C ASP A 58 -10.81 -22.60 8.06
N ARG A 59 -11.95 -23.05 7.51
CA ARG A 59 -12.16 -23.18 6.06
C ARG A 59 -12.20 -21.83 5.33
N LEU A 60 -12.43 -20.73 6.05
CA LEU A 60 -12.53 -19.38 5.49
C LEU A 60 -11.27 -18.53 5.74
N THR A 61 -10.32 -19.04 6.51
CA THR A 61 -9.09 -18.31 6.88
C THR A 61 -8.25 -17.94 5.65
N VAL A 62 -8.23 -18.80 4.63
CA VAL A 62 -7.51 -18.57 3.37
C VAL A 62 -7.92 -17.26 2.69
N PHE A 63 -9.22 -16.95 2.64
CA PHE A 63 -9.73 -15.73 2.01
C PHE A 63 -9.33 -14.47 2.79
N ASN A 64 -9.40 -14.54 4.12
CA ASN A 64 -8.98 -13.45 4.99
C ASN A 64 -7.46 -13.21 4.88
N ARG A 65 -6.68 -14.29 4.78
CA ARG A 65 -5.23 -14.21 4.55
C ARG A 65 -4.92 -13.54 3.21
N LEU A 66 -5.58 -13.96 2.12
CA LEU A 66 -5.39 -13.37 0.79
C LEU A 66 -5.77 -11.88 0.75
N LYS A 67 -6.89 -11.50 1.40
CA LYS A 67 -7.26 -10.08 1.57
C LYS A 67 -6.16 -9.29 2.28
N LYS A 68 -5.72 -9.77 3.45
CA LYS A 68 -4.63 -9.13 4.21
C LYS A 68 -3.33 -9.06 3.42
N GLU A 69 -3.05 -10.08 2.62
CA GLU A 69 -1.87 -10.11 1.74
C GLU A 69 -1.93 -9.02 0.67
N ALA A 70 -3.08 -8.84 0.01
CA ALA A 70 -3.30 -7.75 -0.95
C ALA A 70 -3.13 -6.36 -0.33
N GLU A 71 -3.70 -6.13 0.84
CA GLU A 71 -3.54 -4.87 1.59
C GLU A 71 -2.06 -4.63 1.96
N ARG A 72 -1.36 -5.67 2.40
CA ARG A 72 0.08 -5.62 2.72
C ARG A 72 0.94 -5.32 1.50
N ILE A 73 0.61 -5.89 0.34
CA ILE A 73 1.29 -5.61 -0.94
C ILE A 73 1.20 -4.12 -1.25
N CYS A 74 0.01 -3.51 -1.10
CA CYS A 74 -0.20 -2.09 -1.34
C CYS A 74 0.56 -1.22 -0.33
N LEU A 75 0.47 -1.53 0.97
CA LEU A 75 1.09 -0.75 2.06
C LEU A 75 2.62 -0.77 2.08
N ARG A 76 3.22 -1.79 1.47
CA ARG A 76 4.69 -1.90 1.36
C ARG A 76 5.30 -0.73 0.58
N VAL A 77 4.58 -0.20 -0.41
CA VAL A 77 5.08 0.87 -1.30
C VAL A 77 4.25 2.15 -1.14
N GLY A 78 2.94 2.02 -0.96
CA GLY A 78 2.02 3.14 -0.79
C GLY A 78 1.68 3.43 0.67
N THR A 79 0.70 4.32 0.85
CA THR A 79 0.15 4.70 2.16
C THR A 79 -1.39 4.75 2.10
N ARG A 80 -2.06 4.64 3.25
CA ARG A 80 -3.54 4.68 3.28
C ARG A 80 -4.08 6.03 2.83
N PHE A 81 -5.09 6.01 1.97
CA PHE A 81 -5.73 7.22 1.47
C PHE A 81 -7.15 6.94 0.98
N LEU A 82 -8.13 7.76 1.37
CA LEU A 82 -9.52 7.71 0.89
C LEU A 82 -10.15 6.29 0.89
N GLY A 83 -9.90 5.49 1.92
CA GLY A 83 -10.42 4.12 2.02
C GLY A 83 -9.73 3.09 1.11
N GLY A 84 -8.62 3.46 0.48
CA GLY A 84 -7.71 2.59 -0.25
C GLY A 84 -6.24 2.95 0.03
N PHE A 85 -5.40 2.82 -0.98
CA PHE A 85 -3.96 3.06 -0.90
C PHE A 85 -3.50 4.02 -1.99
N ALA A 86 -2.87 5.12 -1.62
CA ALA A 86 -2.13 5.97 -2.54
C ALA A 86 -0.78 5.32 -2.84
N ILE A 87 -0.58 4.92 -4.09
CA ILE A 87 0.62 4.22 -4.57
C ILE A 87 1.32 5.11 -5.59
N PRO A 88 2.66 5.28 -5.52
CA PRO A 88 3.40 6.00 -6.55
C PRO A 88 3.12 5.43 -7.95
N SER A 89 2.84 6.29 -8.93
CA SER A 89 2.44 5.88 -10.28
C SER A 89 3.47 4.94 -10.95
N GLU A 90 4.75 5.10 -10.65
CA GLU A 90 5.85 4.25 -11.13
C GLU A 90 5.80 2.81 -10.59
N SER A 91 5.25 2.62 -9.39
CA SER A 91 5.14 1.32 -8.73
C SER A 91 3.81 0.62 -9.02
N ALA A 92 2.83 1.34 -9.58
CA ALA A 92 1.47 0.84 -9.81
C ALA A 92 1.44 -0.45 -10.62
N ALA A 93 2.18 -0.53 -11.74
CA ALA A 93 2.21 -1.70 -12.60
C ALA A 93 2.69 -2.97 -11.88
N GLY A 94 3.71 -2.84 -11.02
CA GLY A 94 4.21 -3.95 -10.21
C GLY A 94 3.17 -4.43 -9.19
N ILE A 95 2.50 -3.49 -8.53
CA ILE A 95 1.42 -3.81 -7.57
C ILE A 95 0.24 -4.49 -8.27
N THR A 96 -0.16 -4.03 -9.45
CA THR A 96 -1.24 -4.66 -10.25
C THR A 96 -0.93 -6.13 -10.53
N LEU A 97 0.30 -6.47 -10.94
CA LEU A 97 0.69 -7.85 -11.20
C LEU A 97 0.60 -8.73 -9.95
N GLU A 98 0.98 -8.19 -8.79
CA GLU A 98 0.87 -8.92 -7.52
C GLU A 98 -0.59 -9.08 -7.07
N LEU A 99 -1.44 -8.08 -7.25
CA LEU A 99 -2.87 -8.16 -6.96
C LEU A 99 -3.61 -9.13 -7.89
N GLU A 100 -3.22 -9.19 -9.16
CA GLU A 100 -3.77 -10.16 -10.11
C GLU A 100 -3.46 -11.60 -9.70
N ARG A 101 -2.24 -11.84 -9.18
CA ARG A 101 -1.90 -13.15 -8.59
C ARG A 101 -2.82 -13.47 -7.40
N ILE A 102 -3.06 -12.51 -6.51
CA ILE A 102 -3.99 -12.71 -5.38
C ILE A 102 -5.41 -13.00 -5.88
N ALA A 103 -5.89 -12.31 -6.92
CA ALA A 103 -7.18 -12.57 -7.51
C ALA A 103 -7.29 -14.00 -8.05
N GLN A 104 -6.26 -14.49 -8.73
CA GLN A 104 -6.19 -15.87 -9.22
C GLN A 104 -6.14 -16.90 -8.09
N ASP A 105 -5.35 -16.64 -7.04
CA ASP A 105 -5.27 -17.52 -5.87
C ASP A 105 -6.61 -17.55 -5.11
N PHE A 106 -7.29 -16.42 -5.01
CA PHE A 106 -8.63 -16.32 -4.41
C PHE A 106 -9.67 -17.09 -5.23
N ALA A 107 -9.66 -16.94 -6.55
CA ALA A 107 -10.56 -17.67 -7.45
C ALA A 107 -10.34 -19.20 -7.35
N SER A 108 -9.08 -19.63 -7.22
CA SER A 108 -8.71 -21.03 -7.06
C SER A 108 -9.18 -21.57 -5.70
N ALA A 109 -8.93 -20.84 -4.61
CA ALA A 109 -9.41 -21.19 -3.28
C ALA A 109 -10.94 -21.22 -3.20
N LYS A 110 -11.62 -20.31 -3.91
CA LYS A 110 -13.09 -20.29 -4.02
C LYS A 110 -13.59 -21.56 -4.71
N ALA A 111 -12.98 -21.95 -5.83
CA ALA A 111 -13.37 -23.15 -6.56
C ALA A 111 -13.20 -24.42 -5.70
N GLU A 112 -12.08 -24.54 -4.99
CA GLU A 112 -11.82 -25.65 -4.07
C GLU A 112 -12.83 -25.67 -2.91
N PHE A 113 -13.07 -24.53 -2.27
CA PHE A 113 -14.01 -24.42 -1.17
C PHE A 113 -15.44 -24.79 -1.58
N LEU A 114 -15.92 -24.29 -2.73
CA LEU A 114 -17.27 -24.59 -3.21
C LEU A 114 -17.42 -26.07 -3.60
N ALA A 115 -16.41 -26.69 -4.21
CA ALA A 115 -16.42 -28.12 -4.52
C ALA A 115 -16.48 -29.00 -3.27
N GLY A 116 -15.90 -28.54 -2.16
CA GLY A 116 -15.90 -29.21 -0.86
C GLY A 116 -16.98 -28.73 0.13
N TYR A 117 -17.89 -27.84 -0.28
CA TYR A 117 -18.78 -27.15 0.66
C TYR A 117 -19.71 -28.09 1.42
N ASP A 118 -20.44 -28.95 0.70
CA ASP A 118 -21.41 -29.88 1.32
C ASP A 118 -20.72 -30.87 2.27
N ALA A 119 -19.52 -31.33 1.91
CA ALA A 119 -18.70 -32.16 2.77
C ALA A 119 -18.25 -31.41 4.03
N ALA A 120 -17.83 -30.15 3.90
CA ALA A 120 -17.44 -29.31 5.04
C ALA A 120 -18.61 -29.04 6.00
N VAL A 121 -19.82 -28.83 5.47
CA VAL A 121 -21.04 -28.71 6.28
C VAL A 121 -21.34 -30.03 6.99
N THR A 122 -21.26 -31.15 6.28
CA THR A 122 -21.48 -32.49 6.86
C THR A 122 -20.50 -32.77 8.00
N ASP A 123 -19.21 -32.47 7.82
CA ASP A 123 -18.18 -32.60 8.86
C ASP A 123 -18.48 -31.71 10.08
N TRP A 124 -19.04 -30.51 9.85
CA TRP A 124 -19.42 -29.59 10.92
C TRP A 124 -20.62 -30.13 11.73
N VAL A 125 -21.60 -30.71 11.03
CA VAL A 125 -22.77 -31.37 11.63
C VAL A 125 -22.37 -32.61 12.42
N VAL A 126 -21.49 -33.46 11.90
CA VAL A 126 -20.99 -34.67 12.58
C VAL A 126 -20.23 -34.33 13.87
N ARG A 127 -19.52 -33.19 13.89
CA ARG A 127 -18.87 -32.70 15.12
C ARG A 127 -19.85 -32.17 16.17
N HIS A 128 -21.03 -31.72 15.74
CA HIS A 128 -22.06 -31.13 16.61
C HIS A 128 -23.42 -31.85 16.45
N PRO A 129 -23.50 -33.15 16.74
CA PRO A 129 -24.69 -33.95 16.43
C PRO A 129 -25.94 -33.46 17.16
N GLU A 130 -25.79 -32.89 18.36
CA GLU A 130 -26.88 -32.31 19.15
C GLU A 130 -27.51 -31.06 18.52
N PHE A 131 -26.79 -30.40 17.61
CA PHE A 131 -27.21 -29.19 16.91
C PHE A 131 -27.37 -29.39 15.40
N ALA A 132 -27.32 -30.64 14.93
CA ALA A 132 -27.37 -31.00 13.51
C ALA A 132 -28.56 -30.35 12.79
N GLY A 133 -29.78 -30.54 13.30
CA GLY A 133 -30.99 -29.99 12.69
C GLY A 133 -31.01 -28.45 12.65
N ILE A 134 -30.40 -27.79 13.64
CA ILE A 134 -30.29 -26.32 13.69
C ILE A 134 -29.33 -25.80 12.63
N ILE A 135 -28.23 -26.53 12.40
CA ILE A 135 -27.22 -26.19 11.38
C ILE A 135 -27.80 -26.44 10.00
N GLU A 136 -28.32 -27.65 9.74
CA GLU A 136 -28.87 -28.05 8.43
C GLU A 136 -29.98 -27.12 7.93
N GLN A 137 -30.88 -26.67 8.81
CA GLN A 137 -31.94 -25.71 8.46
C GLN A 137 -31.41 -24.30 8.17
N ALA A 138 -30.23 -23.98 8.69
CA ALA A 138 -29.64 -22.65 8.62
C ALA A 138 -28.55 -22.52 7.55
N VAL A 139 -28.04 -23.63 7.00
CA VAL A 139 -27.03 -23.66 5.93
C VAL A 139 -27.54 -22.92 4.70
N ASP A 140 -26.66 -22.14 4.09
CA ASP A 140 -26.95 -21.44 2.84
C ASP A 140 -26.62 -22.34 1.65
N SER A 141 -27.28 -22.13 0.51
CA SER A 141 -26.98 -22.90 -0.70
C SER A 141 -25.60 -22.55 -1.26
N VAL A 142 -24.96 -23.50 -1.95
CA VAL A 142 -23.65 -23.29 -2.59
C VAL A 142 -23.70 -22.12 -3.57
N GLU A 143 -24.80 -21.92 -4.29
CA GLU A 143 -24.99 -20.79 -5.21
C GLU A 143 -24.96 -19.46 -4.46
N PHE A 144 -25.68 -19.36 -3.34
CA PHE A 144 -25.66 -18.16 -2.50
C PHE A 144 -24.25 -17.88 -1.98
N VAL A 145 -23.57 -18.90 -1.44
CA VAL A 145 -22.21 -18.78 -0.91
C VAL A 145 -21.23 -18.34 -2.00
N SER A 146 -21.37 -18.86 -3.22
CA SER A 146 -20.57 -18.45 -4.37
C SER A 146 -20.70 -16.96 -4.67
N THR A 147 -21.90 -16.37 -4.55
CA THR A 147 -22.08 -14.90 -4.74
C THR A 147 -21.46 -14.05 -3.63
N ARG A 148 -21.21 -14.63 -2.45
CA ARG A 148 -20.66 -13.95 -1.27
C ARG A 148 -19.15 -14.11 -1.12
N LEU A 149 -18.50 -14.79 -2.07
CA LEU A 149 -17.06 -14.93 -2.15
C LEU A 149 -16.55 -14.26 -3.42
N SER A 150 -15.96 -13.09 -3.29
CA SER A 150 -15.36 -12.37 -4.41
C SER A 150 -14.15 -11.56 -3.95
N PHE A 151 -13.19 -11.42 -4.85
CA PHE A 151 -12.05 -10.54 -4.70
C PHE A 151 -11.91 -9.75 -5.98
N ASP A 152 -11.78 -8.43 -5.84
CA ASP A 152 -11.58 -7.50 -6.92
C ASP A 152 -10.69 -6.35 -6.44
N TYR A 153 -10.18 -5.56 -7.37
CA TYR A 153 -9.43 -4.35 -7.07
C TYR A 153 -9.66 -3.28 -8.14
N LEU A 154 -9.68 -2.03 -7.69
CA LEU A 154 -9.85 -0.87 -8.56
C LEU A 154 -8.59 -0.01 -8.52
N ILE A 155 -8.18 0.47 -9.69
CA ILE A 155 -7.10 1.45 -9.83
C ILE A 155 -7.72 2.70 -10.42
N VAL A 156 -7.66 3.80 -9.67
CA VAL A 156 -8.28 5.07 -10.06
C VAL A 156 -7.27 6.21 -9.92
N THR A 157 -7.31 7.14 -10.86
CA THR A 157 -6.63 8.42 -10.73
C THR A 157 -7.56 9.40 -10.04
N VAL A 158 -7.08 10.06 -8.99
CA VAL A 158 -7.83 11.12 -8.31
C VAL A 158 -7.35 12.45 -8.89
N GLY A 159 -8.27 13.31 -9.31
CA GLY A 159 -7.95 14.66 -9.77
C GLY A 159 -8.78 15.69 -9.01
N VAL A 160 -8.30 16.92 -8.90
CA VAL A 160 -9.10 18.04 -8.37
C VAL A 160 -10.08 18.47 -9.45
N PRO A 161 -11.40 18.44 -9.22
CA PRO A 161 -12.37 18.87 -10.23
C PRO A 161 -12.39 20.39 -10.40
N ASP A 162 -12.41 20.86 -11.66
CA ASP A 162 -12.35 22.30 -11.99
C ASP A 162 -13.62 23.08 -11.63
N THR A 163 -14.76 22.40 -11.48
CA THR A 163 -16.09 23.02 -11.38
C THR A 163 -16.72 22.90 -9.99
N LEU A 164 -15.98 22.42 -8.98
CA LEU A 164 -16.51 22.29 -7.63
C LEU A 164 -16.43 23.61 -6.84
N PRO A 165 -17.33 23.81 -5.86
CA PRO A 165 -17.22 24.90 -4.90
C PRO A 165 -15.85 24.89 -4.20
N ALA A 166 -15.33 26.08 -3.88
CA ALA A 166 -14.02 26.24 -3.25
C ALA A 166 -13.91 25.48 -1.91
N GLU A 167 -15.03 25.31 -1.18
CA GLU A 167 -15.05 24.54 0.06
C GLU A 167 -14.76 23.05 -0.14
N ASP A 168 -15.27 22.45 -1.22
CA ASP A 168 -15.08 21.02 -1.52
C ASP A 168 -13.65 20.76 -2.00
N ILE A 169 -13.10 21.70 -2.78
CA ILE A 169 -11.69 21.68 -3.17
C ILE A 169 -10.81 21.76 -1.92
N ALA A 170 -11.09 22.67 -0.98
CA ALA A 170 -10.33 22.80 0.25
C ALA A 170 -10.41 21.54 1.13
N ARG A 171 -11.57 20.84 1.16
CA ARG A 171 -11.70 19.55 1.86
C ARG A 171 -10.81 18.47 1.23
N LEU A 172 -10.78 18.38 -0.10
CA LEU A 172 -9.89 17.46 -0.80
C LEU A 172 -8.42 17.82 -0.58
N GLU A 173 -8.05 19.10 -0.68
CA GLU A 173 -6.68 19.57 -0.40
C GLU A 173 -6.26 19.22 1.03
N THR A 174 -7.15 19.38 2.02
CA THR A 174 -6.88 18.98 3.41
C THR A 174 -6.60 17.48 3.48
N LYS A 175 -7.39 16.63 2.81
CA LYS A 175 -7.14 15.18 2.75
C LYS A 175 -5.80 14.87 2.07
N ILE A 176 -5.46 15.54 0.98
CA ILE A 176 -4.16 15.38 0.30
C ILE A 176 -3.01 15.77 1.25
N GLY A 177 -3.17 16.83 2.03
CA GLY A 177 -2.20 17.25 3.05
C GLY A 177 -1.91 16.18 4.11
N THR A 178 -2.90 15.33 4.44
CA THR A 178 -2.72 14.22 5.40
C THR A 178 -1.91 13.05 4.86
N LEU A 179 -1.62 12.97 3.55
CA LEU A 179 -0.85 11.86 2.96
C LEU A 179 0.56 11.75 3.55
N SER A 180 1.27 12.88 3.70
CA SER A 180 2.61 12.89 4.27
C SER A 180 2.58 12.53 5.76
N GLU A 181 1.59 13.04 6.50
CA GLU A 181 1.37 12.69 7.91
C GLU A 181 1.12 11.20 8.09
N GLN A 182 0.25 10.62 7.25
CA GLN A 182 -0.07 9.19 7.27
C GLN A 182 1.17 8.34 6.94
N MET A 183 1.96 8.74 5.94
CA MET A 183 3.21 8.07 5.60
C MET A 183 4.19 8.08 6.79
N PHE A 184 4.45 9.24 7.41
CA PHE A 184 5.35 9.31 8.57
C PHE A 184 4.82 8.52 9.77
N TYR A 185 3.51 8.52 10.00
CA TYR A 185 2.89 7.70 11.04
C TYR A 185 3.14 6.20 10.78
N GLU A 186 2.90 5.71 9.57
CA GLU A 186 3.14 4.31 9.22
C GLU A 186 4.61 3.89 9.38
N ILE A 187 5.54 4.76 8.97
CA ILE A 187 6.98 4.56 9.20
C ILE A 187 7.29 4.49 10.70
N SER A 188 6.69 5.36 11.50
CA SER A 188 6.91 5.37 12.95
C SER A 188 6.45 4.10 13.64
N VAL A 189 5.33 3.52 13.21
CA VAL A 189 4.85 2.26 13.80
C VAL A 189 5.76 1.10 13.40
N GLU A 190 6.20 1.04 12.14
CA GLU A 190 7.16 0.01 11.70
C GLU A 190 8.51 0.13 12.43
N ALA A 191 8.99 1.35 12.64
CA ALA A 191 10.21 1.60 13.40
C ALA A 191 10.08 1.19 14.88
N ASN A 192 8.97 1.54 15.54
CA ASN A 192 8.71 1.11 16.93
C ASN A 192 8.69 -0.42 17.04
N HIS A 193 8.02 -1.10 16.11
CA HIS A 193 8.01 -2.56 16.08
C HIS A 193 9.42 -3.16 15.88
N LEU A 194 10.22 -2.59 14.98
CA LEU A 194 11.61 -3.01 14.79
C LEU A 194 12.43 -2.84 16.08
N ILE A 195 12.29 -1.70 16.78
CA ILE A 195 13.00 -1.42 18.02
C ILE A 195 12.67 -2.48 19.06
N GLU A 196 11.38 -2.69 19.34
CA GLU A 196 10.90 -3.60 20.39
C GLU A 196 11.28 -5.05 20.12
N GLN A 197 11.10 -5.51 18.87
CA GLN A 197 11.26 -6.93 18.54
C GLN A 197 12.72 -7.31 18.28
N SER A 198 13.52 -6.40 17.71
CA SER A 198 14.81 -6.76 17.10
C SER A 198 16.02 -6.00 17.63
N LEU A 199 15.87 -4.80 18.21
CA LEU A 199 17.03 -3.95 18.54
C LEU A 199 17.20 -3.75 20.05
N LEU A 200 16.12 -3.58 20.81
CA LEU A 200 16.18 -3.23 22.22
C LEU A 200 16.85 -4.35 23.06
N GLY A 201 17.87 -3.97 23.84
CA GLY A 201 18.57 -4.89 24.75
C GLY A 201 19.40 -5.98 24.06
N LYS A 202 19.71 -5.83 22.77
CA LYS A 202 20.53 -6.78 22.01
C LYS A 202 21.97 -6.26 21.86
N ASP A 203 22.94 -7.13 22.11
CA ASP A 203 24.36 -6.83 21.86
C ASP A 203 24.78 -7.15 20.41
N GLN A 204 23.99 -8.00 19.74
CA GLN A 204 24.17 -8.37 18.34
C GLN A 204 22.82 -8.65 17.68
N VAL A 205 22.71 -8.32 16.40
CA VAL A 205 21.52 -8.64 15.58
C VAL A 205 21.91 -9.31 14.28
N THR A 206 21.01 -10.17 13.78
CA THR A 206 21.18 -10.76 12.45
C THR A 206 20.89 -9.72 11.37
N ARG A 207 21.38 -9.94 10.15
CA ARG A 207 21.11 -9.03 9.02
C ARG A 207 19.62 -8.99 8.61
N ASN A 208 18.77 -9.85 9.17
CA ASN A 208 17.32 -9.78 8.97
C ASN A 208 16.71 -8.50 9.60
N ALA A 209 17.34 -7.94 10.65
CA ALA A 209 16.93 -6.66 11.24
C ALA A 209 17.07 -5.47 10.27
N LEU A 210 17.81 -5.64 9.17
CA LEU A 210 17.93 -4.61 8.12
C LEU A 210 16.75 -4.61 7.15
N ARG A 211 15.96 -5.69 7.08
CA ARG A 211 14.84 -5.76 6.13
C ARG A 211 13.81 -4.65 6.41
N PRO A 212 13.35 -4.43 7.66
CA PRO A 212 12.42 -3.33 7.95
C PRO A 212 13.03 -1.94 7.67
N ILE A 213 14.33 -1.75 7.94
CA ILE A 213 15.01 -0.47 7.66
C ILE A 213 15.00 -0.16 6.15
N ARG A 214 15.34 -1.15 5.32
CA ARG A 214 15.28 -0.99 3.86
C ARG A 214 13.86 -0.72 3.38
N ARG A 215 12.85 -1.44 3.90
CA ARG A 215 11.44 -1.18 3.54
C ARG A 215 11.01 0.24 3.88
N MET A 216 11.33 0.72 5.09
CA MET A 216 11.02 2.09 5.49
C MET A 216 11.73 3.12 4.59
N ARG A 217 13.01 2.88 4.27
CA ARG A 217 13.78 3.70 3.32
C ARG A 217 13.14 3.74 1.95
N ASP A 218 12.82 2.59 1.37
CA ASP A 218 12.26 2.48 0.02
C ASP A 218 10.87 3.14 -0.06
N LYS A 219 10.06 3.00 1.00
CA LYS A 219 8.76 3.68 1.11
C LYS A 219 8.90 5.19 1.23
N LEU A 220 9.83 5.67 2.06
CA LEU A 220 10.14 7.11 2.16
C LEU A 220 10.63 7.67 0.82
N ASP A 221 11.51 6.95 0.12
CA ASP A 221 12.03 7.36 -1.19
C ASP A 221 10.91 7.45 -2.24
N GLY A 222 10.12 6.38 -2.39
CA GLY A 222 9.02 6.31 -3.35
C GLY A 222 7.90 7.31 -3.11
N LEU A 223 7.69 7.73 -1.85
CA LEU A 223 6.70 8.74 -1.46
C LEU A 223 7.34 10.10 -1.12
N GLY A 224 8.62 10.29 -1.40
CA GLY A 224 9.37 11.50 -1.01
C GLY A 224 8.84 12.78 -1.65
N PHE A 225 8.10 12.69 -2.76
CA PHE A 225 7.42 13.83 -3.38
C PHE A 225 6.27 14.40 -2.54
N LEU A 226 5.79 13.68 -1.52
CA LEU A 226 4.78 14.17 -0.59
C LEU A 226 5.33 15.23 0.36
N ASP A 227 6.63 15.20 0.65
CA ASP A 227 7.25 16.10 1.62
C ASP A 227 8.75 16.28 1.34
N TYR A 228 9.16 17.53 1.08
CA TYR A 228 10.53 17.90 0.74
C TYR A 228 11.57 17.50 1.80
N ARG A 229 11.16 17.29 3.06
CA ARG A 229 12.02 16.90 4.19
C ARG A 229 12.45 15.43 4.13
N VAL A 230 11.85 14.63 3.25
CA VAL A 230 12.08 13.18 3.20
C VAL A 230 13.40 12.83 2.53
N ALA A 231 13.72 13.46 1.39
CA ALA A 231 14.94 13.20 0.63
C ALA A 231 16.25 13.21 1.47
N PRO A 232 16.52 14.22 2.32
CA PRO A 232 17.71 14.21 3.16
C PRO A 232 17.70 13.07 4.20
N VAL A 233 16.53 12.71 4.74
CA VAL A 233 16.39 11.59 5.68
C VAL A 233 16.72 10.26 4.99
N VAL A 234 16.24 10.05 3.76
CA VAL A 234 16.61 8.90 2.93
C VAL A 234 18.13 8.83 2.73
N GLY A 235 18.76 9.97 2.41
CA GLY A 235 20.22 10.06 2.28
C GLY A 235 20.98 9.64 3.55
N THR A 236 20.50 10.02 4.74
CA THR A 236 21.07 9.56 6.01
C THR A 236 20.96 8.05 6.19
N ILE A 237 19.80 7.46 5.83
CA ILE A 237 19.61 6.01 5.91
C ILE A 237 20.52 5.29 4.92
N ASP A 238 20.67 5.81 3.70
CA ASP A 238 21.57 5.25 2.68
C ASP A 238 23.03 5.25 3.12
N ALA A 239 23.49 6.37 3.68
CA ALA A 239 24.84 6.50 4.23
C ALA A 239 25.08 5.54 5.41
N LEU A 240 24.05 5.26 6.22
CA LEU A 240 24.13 4.23 7.25
C LEU A 240 24.22 2.83 6.63
N LEU A 241 23.30 2.48 5.73
CA LEU A 241 23.23 1.16 5.11
C LEU A 241 24.53 0.81 4.36
N ALA A 242 25.15 1.79 3.70
CA ALA A 242 26.41 1.63 2.98
C ALA A 242 27.62 1.30 3.87
N ARG A 243 27.57 1.67 5.16
CA ARG A 243 28.66 1.40 6.12
C ARG A 243 28.54 0.03 6.79
N ILE A 244 27.43 -0.68 6.61
CA ILE A 244 27.19 -1.97 7.27
C ILE A 244 27.99 -3.07 6.55
N PRO A 245 28.88 -3.80 7.24
CA PRO A 245 29.64 -4.90 6.64
C PRO A 245 28.74 -5.96 6.01
N ASP A 246 29.10 -6.44 4.81
CA ASP A 246 28.28 -7.38 4.03
C ASP A 246 28.11 -8.76 4.67
N LYS A 247 29.00 -9.13 5.61
CA LYS A 247 29.04 -10.44 6.27
C LYS A 247 29.10 -10.30 7.78
N GLY A 248 28.55 -11.30 8.47
CA GLY A 248 28.57 -11.40 9.93
C GLY A 248 27.37 -10.76 10.61
N ALA A 249 27.31 -10.95 11.94
CA ALA A 249 26.34 -10.29 12.79
C ALA A 249 26.68 -8.80 12.93
N ILE A 250 25.66 -7.97 13.15
CA ILE A 250 25.83 -6.52 13.34
C ILE A 250 25.95 -6.25 14.83
N THR A 251 27.02 -5.59 15.23
CA THR A 251 27.38 -5.34 16.64
C THR A 251 27.99 -3.96 16.82
N GLY A 252 28.20 -3.56 18.08
CA GLY A 252 28.98 -2.37 18.42
C GLY A 252 28.37 -1.05 17.93
N SER A 253 29.21 -0.14 17.44
CA SER A 253 28.78 1.22 17.03
C SER A 253 27.73 1.20 15.93
N ILE A 254 27.88 0.33 14.93
CA ILE A 254 26.93 0.24 13.80
C ILE A 254 25.54 -0.18 14.30
N LEU A 255 25.46 -1.08 15.27
CA LEU A 255 24.19 -1.45 15.89
C LEU A 255 23.57 -0.26 16.64
N GLN A 256 24.37 0.53 17.35
CA GLN A 256 23.88 1.74 18.03
C GLN A 256 23.37 2.79 17.04
N GLU A 257 24.04 2.95 15.89
CA GLU A 257 23.59 3.87 14.83
C GLU A 257 22.29 3.41 14.16
N ILE A 258 22.13 2.10 13.95
CA ILE A 258 20.87 1.50 13.51
C ILE A 258 19.75 1.78 14.52
N LEU A 259 20.01 1.56 15.81
CA LEU A 259 19.05 1.84 16.86
C LEU A 259 18.69 3.34 16.91
N ALA A 260 19.68 4.23 16.85
CA ALA A 260 19.44 5.68 16.84
C ALA A 260 18.60 6.10 15.63
N THR A 261 18.88 5.55 14.45
CA THR A 261 18.10 5.80 13.23
C THR A 261 16.68 5.26 13.36
N ALA A 262 16.50 4.06 13.90
CA ALA A 262 15.17 3.53 14.17
C ALA A 262 14.40 4.40 15.18
N MET A 263 15.05 4.87 16.25
CA MET A 263 14.44 5.78 17.24
C MET A 263 14.08 7.14 16.67
N LEU A 264 14.85 7.63 15.68
CA LEU A 264 14.50 8.82 14.92
C LEU A 264 13.21 8.58 14.12
N LEU A 265 13.19 7.49 13.33
CA LEU A 265 12.05 7.12 12.47
C LEU A 265 10.78 6.79 13.26
N ALA A 266 10.93 6.29 14.49
CA ALA A 266 9.85 5.98 15.42
C ALA A 266 9.07 7.21 15.91
N ASP A 267 9.53 8.43 15.59
CA ASP A 267 8.90 9.69 15.96
C ASP A 267 8.71 10.56 14.69
N PRO A 268 7.46 10.73 14.21
CA PRO A 268 7.16 11.51 13.00
C PRO A 268 7.65 12.95 13.06
N ASP A 269 7.57 13.61 14.23
CA ASP A 269 7.98 15.00 14.40
C ASP A 269 9.50 15.13 14.39
N LYS A 270 10.21 14.21 15.07
CA LYS A 270 11.68 14.21 15.06
C LYS A 270 12.21 13.93 13.66
N THR A 271 11.61 12.99 12.94
CA THR A 271 12.01 12.67 11.56
C THR A 271 11.89 13.90 10.66
N ARG A 272 10.74 14.60 10.71
CA ARG A 272 10.53 15.83 9.94
C ARG A 272 11.52 16.94 10.30
N ARG A 273 11.69 17.23 11.60
CA ARG A 273 12.64 18.25 12.09
C ARG A 273 14.09 17.91 11.74
N HIS A 274 14.45 16.63 11.72
CA HIS A 274 15.77 16.20 11.29
C HIS A 274 15.99 16.47 9.81
N GLY A 275 15.01 16.14 8.95
CA GLY A 275 15.04 16.49 7.53
C GLY A 275 15.16 17.99 7.29
N GLU A 276 14.43 18.81 8.04
CA GLU A 276 14.54 20.29 7.99
C GLU A 276 15.95 20.77 8.36
N GLY A 277 16.52 20.23 9.44
CA GLY A 277 17.87 20.59 9.89
C GLY A 277 18.95 20.26 8.85
N LEU A 278 18.86 19.09 8.22
CA LEU A 278 19.79 18.66 7.17
C LEU A 278 19.74 19.58 5.93
N LEU A 279 18.56 20.09 5.57
CA LEU A 279 18.43 21.05 4.47
C LEU A 279 19.02 22.41 4.82
N ALA A 280 18.85 22.87 6.06
CA ALA A 280 19.45 24.10 6.53
C ALA A 280 20.98 24.03 6.50
N GLU A 281 21.57 22.92 6.93
CA GLU A 281 23.02 22.68 6.84
C GLU A 281 23.54 22.73 5.40
N GLN A 282 22.83 22.10 4.46
CA GLN A 282 23.19 22.12 3.04
C GLN A 282 23.11 23.52 2.44
N SER A 283 22.12 24.33 2.84
CA SER A 283 22.00 25.72 2.38
C SER A 283 23.16 26.59 2.87
N HIS A 284 23.59 26.41 4.12
CA HIS A 284 24.73 27.15 4.67
C HIS A 284 26.08 26.77 4.03
N ALA A 285 26.26 25.50 3.66
CA ALA A 285 27.47 25.07 2.95
C ALA A 285 27.57 25.67 1.53
N MET A 286 26.44 25.93 0.86
CA MET A 286 26.40 26.53 -0.49
C MET A 286 26.62 28.05 -0.45
N ASP A 287 26.26 28.72 0.64
CA ASP A 287 26.48 30.17 0.82
C ASP A 287 27.93 30.52 1.21
N ASP A 288 28.70 29.58 1.76
CA ASP A 288 30.10 29.77 2.16
C ASP A 288 31.07 29.65 0.97
N ASP A 289 30.78 28.77 0.00
CA ASP A 289 31.59 28.57 -1.22
C ASP A 289 31.40 29.69 -2.27
N GLY A 290 30.47 30.63 -2.01
CA GLY A 290 30.19 31.80 -2.86
C GLY A 290 30.87 33.10 -2.44
N ARG A 291 31.69 33.11 -1.37
CA ARG A 291 32.45 34.29 -0.94
C ARG A 291 33.95 34.15 -1.24
N GLU A 292 34.30 34.22 -2.52
CA GLU A 292 35.68 34.56 -2.91
C GLU A 292 35.94 36.06 -2.69
N VAL A 293 36.65 36.35 -1.60
CA VAL A 293 37.64 37.41 -1.37
C VAL A 293 37.53 38.70 -2.21
N GLU A 294 36.91 39.73 -1.63
CA GLU A 294 37.37 41.12 -1.78
C GLU A 294 37.51 41.70 -0.37
N ASP A 295 38.72 41.65 0.19
CA ASP A 295 39.20 42.77 1.01
C ASP A 295 40.73 42.77 1.01
N ASP A 296 41.27 43.69 0.22
CA ASP A 296 42.67 44.03 0.15
C ASP A 296 42.84 45.37 0.88
N LEU A 297 43.99 45.56 1.53
CA LEU A 297 44.55 46.81 2.08
C LEU A 297 44.27 47.15 3.55
N VAL A 298 45.20 46.75 4.43
CA VAL A 298 45.79 47.70 5.40
C VAL A 298 47.31 47.50 5.48
N GLU A 299 48.03 48.56 5.13
CA GLU A 299 49.47 48.75 5.27
C GLU A 299 49.97 48.48 6.69
N HIS A 300 51.14 47.83 6.84
CA HIS A 300 52.15 48.32 7.78
C HIS A 300 53.56 47.99 7.30
N SER A 301 54.38 49.04 7.28
CA SER A 301 55.77 49.11 6.88
C SER A 301 56.75 48.70 7.98
N ASP A 302 57.85 48.10 7.51
CA ASP A 302 59.22 48.06 8.03
C ASP A 302 59.55 47.29 9.33
N LEU A 303 60.43 46.28 9.20
CA LEU A 303 61.83 46.34 9.67
C LEU A 303 62.68 45.15 9.16
N ARG A 304 63.99 45.42 9.07
CA ARG A 304 65.04 44.80 8.23
C ARG A 304 65.72 43.52 8.79
N ALA A 305 66.27 42.74 7.83
CA ALA A 305 67.50 41.91 7.82
C ALA A 305 67.54 40.68 8.77
N THR A 306 68.00 39.48 8.36
CA THR A 306 69.26 39.11 7.70
C THR A 306 69.18 37.78 6.90
N ALA A 307 70.10 37.61 5.95
CA ALA A 307 70.35 36.46 5.06
C ALA A 307 70.66 35.12 5.78
N ASP A 308 70.38 33.96 5.18
CA ASP A 308 71.26 33.22 4.24
C ASP A 308 70.72 31.79 3.93
N GLN A 309 71.13 31.25 2.77
CA GLN A 309 71.23 29.83 2.34
C GLN A 309 70.03 29.04 1.75
N SER A 310 69.89 29.15 0.42
CA SER A 310 69.96 28.09 -0.63
C SER A 310 69.54 26.64 -0.34
N LEU A 311 68.66 26.04 -1.19
CA LEU A 311 68.99 25.08 -2.27
C LEU A 311 67.76 24.46 -3.00
N LEU A 312 67.78 24.59 -4.34
CA LEU A 312 67.32 23.73 -5.48
C LEU A 312 66.09 22.77 -5.43
N LEU A 313 65.23 23.00 -6.43
CA LEU A 313 64.16 22.20 -7.10
C LEU A 313 64.64 20.80 -7.62
N PRO A 314 63.77 19.82 -8.07
CA PRO A 314 62.58 20.06 -8.90
C PRO A 314 61.37 19.10 -8.84
N LEU A 315 60.32 19.60 -9.53
CA LEU A 315 59.06 19.03 -10.00
C LEU A 315 59.18 17.67 -10.69
N LEU A 316 58.15 16.81 -10.52
CA LEU A 316 57.74 15.84 -11.54
C LEU A 316 56.21 15.68 -11.53
N SER A 317 55.60 15.83 -12.71
CA SER A 317 54.20 15.51 -13.05
C SER A 317 54.16 14.19 -13.87
N PRO A 318 52.98 13.66 -14.25
CA PRO A 318 52.66 12.22 -14.25
C PRO A 318 52.82 11.53 -15.62
N PRO A 319 52.57 10.21 -15.74
CA PRO A 319 52.30 9.59 -17.03
C PRO A 319 50.82 9.26 -17.25
N VAL A 320 50.44 9.41 -18.51
CA VAL A 320 49.15 9.17 -19.15
C VAL A 320 49.37 8.15 -20.27
N LEU A 321 48.41 7.21 -20.41
CA LEU A 321 48.05 6.35 -21.57
C LEU A 321 49.02 5.24 -22.06
N SER A 322 48.49 4.03 -22.29
CA SER A 322 47.91 3.64 -23.60
C SER A 322 47.63 2.13 -23.71
N ASP A 323 46.52 1.82 -24.39
CA ASP A 323 45.99 0.51 -24.79
C ASP A 323 46.87 -0.31 -25.75
N CYS A 324 46.65 -1.64 -25.77
CA CYS A 324 46.45 -2.48 -26.98
C CYS A 324 46.14 -3.96 -26.63
N ASP A 325 44.85 -4.29 -26.64
CA ASP A 325 44.15 -5.29 -27.47
C ASP A 325 44.71 -6.68 -27.90
N ILE A 326 43.75 -7.64 -27.88
CA ILE A 326 43.54 -8.87 -28.70
C ILE A 326 44.10 -10.22 -28.21
N GLY A 327 43.19 -11.21 -28.06
CA GLY A 327 43.51 -12.63 -28.32
C GLY A 327 42.62 -13.71 -27.67
N VAL A 328 41.56 -14.11 -28.38
CA VAL A 328 40.60 -15.21 -28.12
C VAL A 328 41.24 -16.62 -28.16
N ALA A 329 40.80 -17.58 -27.30
CA ALA A 329 40.33 -18.94 -27.66
C ALA A 329 40.07 -19.91 -26.45
N TYR A 330 38.93 -20.61 -26.53
CA TYR A 330 38.50 -21.95 -26.04
C TYR A 330 39.58 -22.91 -25.46
N ARG A 331 39.32 -23.85 -24.50
CA ARG A 331 38.31 -24.94 -24.49
C ARG A 331 38.38 -25.82 -23.19
N SER A 332 37.22 -26.38 -22.77
CA SER A 332 36.91 -27.71 -22.17
C SER A 332 37.60 -28.29 -20.91
N ASP A 333 36.73 -28.61 -19.93
CA ASP A 333 36.56 -29.87 -19.16
C ASP A 333 37.76 -30.69 -18.66
N ASP A 334 37.77 -30.99 -17.34
CA ASP A 334 37.85 -32.40 -16.88
C ASP A 334 37.28 -32.61 -15.46
N GLN A 335 36.62 -33.76 -15.29
CA GLN A 335 36.13 -34.37 -14.05
C GLN A 335 37.25 -35.19 -13.41
N THR A 336 37.32 -35.27 -12.07
CA THR A 336 37.83 -36.49 -11.42
C THR A 336 37.24 -36.71 -10.02
N THR A 337 36.67 -37.90 -9.85
CA THR A 337 36.23 -38.59 -8.64
C THR A 337 37.38 -39.24 -7.87
N ALA A 338 37.32 -39.32 -6.52
CA ALA A 338 37.62 -40.50 -5.70
C ALA A 338 37.50 -40.17 -4.19
N VAL A 339 36.59 -40.81 -3.45
CA VAL A 339 36.72 -42.04 -2.62
C VAL A 339 37.02 -41.76 -1.13
N GLU A 340 36.27 -42.48 -0.32
CA GLU A 340 36.09 -42.51 1.14
C GLU A 340 37.36 -42.83 1.95
N THR A 341 37.37 -42.39 3.21
CA THR A 341 37.87 -43.20 4.33
C THR A 341 37.26 -42.75 5.66
N GLU A 342 36.72 -43.72 6.39
CA GLU A 342 36.16 -43.64 7.74
C GLU A 342 37.25 -43.67 8.84
N GLU A 343 36.79 -43.63 10.10
CA GLU A 343 37.45 -43.68 11.42
C GLU A 343 37.70 -42.31 12.07
N GLY A 344 37.19 -41.98 13.26
CA GLY A 344 36.42 -42.72 14.26
C GLY A 344 36.59 -42.08 15.65
N GLY A 345 35.48 -41.88 16.37
CA GLY A 345 35.38 -41.65 17.83
C GLY A 345 35.53 -40.19 18.31
N SER A 346 34.82 -39.70 19.34
CA SER A 346 33.87 -40.29 20.29
C SER A 346 33.30 -39.17 21.18
N THR A 347 31.97 -39.16 21.39
CA THR A 347 31.21 -38.77 22.62
C THR A 347 31.32 -37.31 23.10
N ILE A 348 30.24 -36.54 23.26
CA ILE A 348 29.29 -36.57 24.39
C ILE A 348 27.93 -35.96 23.98
N ALA A 349 26.87 -36.58 24.50
CA ALA A 349 25.47 -36.24 24.36
C ALA A 349 25.07 -34.87 24.94
N SER A 350 24.09 -34.23 24.29
CA SER A 350 22.95 -33.59 24.96
C SER A 350 21.76 -33.56 24.00
N ARG A 351 20.67 -34.13 24.50
CA ARG A 351 19.35 -34.21 23.90
C ARG A 351 18.52 -33.08 24.52
N GLU A 352 17.99 -32.18 23.70
CA GLU A 352 16.80 -31.41 24.02
C GLU A 352 16.11 -30.91 22.75
N ASN A 353 14.79 -30.88 22.81
CA ASN A 353 13.82 -30.72 21.73
C ASN A 353 13.55 -29.25 21.38
N ASN A 354 12.81 -29.06 20.27
CA ASN A 354 12.00 -27.89 19.90
C ASN A 354 12.81 -26.64 19.49
N GLU A 355 12.40 -25.83 18.51
CA GLU A 355 11.08 -25.61 17.94
C GLU A 355 11.25 -24.97 16.55
N ALA A 356 10.35 -25.30 15.62
CA ALA A 356 10.25 -24.63 14.34
C ALA A 356 9.88 -23.15 14.57
N SER A 357 10.66 -22.26 13.95
CA SER A 357 10.47 -20.81 14.00
C SER A 357 9.11 -20.43 13.41
N PRO A 358 8.21 -19.73 14.13
CA PRO A 358 6.99 -19.24 13.55
C PRO A 358 7.24 -17.93 12.80
N ASP A 359 6.59 -17.85 11.65
CA ASP A 359 6.62 -16.76 10.69
C ASP A 359 5.97 -15.47 11.20
N SER A 360 6.25 -14.42 10.42
CA SER A 360 5.96 -13.00 10.54
C SER A 360 4.48 -12.57 10.58
N ASP A 361 3.66 -13.13 11.45
CA ASP A 361 2.20 -12.86 11.49
C ASP A 361 1.73 -11.72 12.42
N LEU A 362 2.65 -10.98 13.05
CA LEU A 362 2.29 -9.98 14.07
C LEU A 362 1.87 -8.60 13.53
N PHE A 363 2.07 -8.30 12.25
CA PHE A 363 1.71 -6.99 11.70
C PHE A 363 0.20 -6.79 11.48
N SER A 364 -0.60 -7.86 11.53
CA SER A 364 -2.04 -7.79 11.22
C SER A 364 -2.96 -7.65 12.44
N GLY A 365 -2.44 -7.81 13.66
CA GLY A 365 -3.24 -7.80 14.89
C GLY A 365 -3.27 -6.47 15.66
N LEU A 366 -2.38 -5.53 15.33
CA LEU A 366 -2.22 -4.28 16.11
C LEU A 366 -2.97 -3.07 15.51
N PHE A 367 -3.47 -3.17 14.28
CA PHE A 367 -4.04 -2.04 13.54
C PHE A 367 -5.56 -2.08 13.38
N ASP A 368 -6.24 -3.00 14.06
CA ASP A 368 -7.70 -3.19 14.00
C ASP A 368 -8.47 -2.31 15.00
N GLY A 369 -7.80 -1.37 15.66
CA GLY A 369 -8.40 -0.53 16.68
C GLY A 369 -7.94 0.91 16.54
N ILE A 370 -8.68 1.70 15.76
CA ILE A 370 -8.95 3.14 15.90
C ILE A 370 -9.72 3.55 14.62
N PHE A 371 -11.00 3.90 14.78
CA PHE A 371 -12.05 4.19 13.78
C PHE A 371 -12.99 3.03 13.38
N GLU A 372 -13.85 2.64 14.32
CA GLU A 372 -15.25 2.28 14.04
C GLU A 372 -16.14 3.00 15.05
N ASP A 373 -16.75 4.11 14.64
CA ASP A 373 -18.03 4.57 15.20
C ASP A 373 -18.71 5.49 14.17
N GLU A 374 -19.40 4.89 13.20
CA GLU A 374 -20.59 5.49 12.61
C GLU A 374 -21.70 4.45 12.61
N GLY A 375 -22.76 4.77 13.34
CA GLY A 375 -23.80 3.86 13.80
C GLY A 375 -24.66 3.26 12.69
N ALA A 376 -24.93 1.96 12.83
CA ALA A 376 -26.09 1.32 12.23
C ALA A 376 -27.33 1.75 13.02
N GLY A 377 -28.03 2.77 12.52
CA GLY A 377 -29.36 3.15 12.99
C GLY A 377 -30.39 2.05 12.70
N ASP A 378 -31.19 1.75 13.73
CA ASP A 378 -32.32 0.85 13.71
C ASP A 378 -33.33 1.26 12.62
N MET A 379 -33.64 0.34 11.70
CA MET A 379 -34.77 0.48 10.79
C MET A 379 -35.76 -0.66 11.07
N GLU A 380 -36.74 -0.36 11.91
CA GLU A 380 -37.92 -1.18 12.17
C GLU A 380 -38.76 -1.30 10.87
N PHE A 381 -38.95 -2.54 10.40
CA PHE A 381 -39.98 -2.82 9.41
C PHE A 381 -41.28 -3.22 10.12
N ASN A 382 -42.30 -2.38 9.98
CA ASN A 382 -43.65 -2.61 10.46
C ASN A 382 -44.34 -3.71 9.65
N ASP A 383 -44.87 -4.70 10.36
CA ASP A 383 -45.87 -5.64 9.87
C ASP A 383 -47.18 -4.92 9.56
N LEU A 384 -47.69 -5.11 8.34
CA LEU A 384 -49.10 -4.90 8.03
C LEU A 384 -49.66 -6.18 7.40
N GLN A 385 -50.58 -6.78 8.15
CA GLN A 385 -51.54 -7.78 7.69
C GLN A 385 -52.31 -7.27 6.47
N THR A 386 -52.58 -8.14 5.50
CA THR A 386 -53.86 -8.13 4.79
C THR A 386 -54.19 -9.51 4.23
N GLU A 387 -55.49 -9.78 4.24
CA GLU A 387 -56.16 -11.07 4.10
C GLU A 387 -56.15 -11.67 2.69
N SER A 388 -56.46 -12.96 2.68
CA SER A 388 -56.87 -13.85 1.59
C SER A 388 -57.75 -13.25 0.48
N LEU A 389 -57.65 -13.79 -0.74
CA LEU A 389 -58.78 -14.31 -1.55
C LEU A 389 -58.29 -15.03 -2.84
N ASP A 390 -58.72 -16.29 -2.96
CA ASP A 390 -59.05 -17.15 -4.13
C ASP A 390 -58.34 -17.05 -5.51
N GLU A 391 -57.93 -18.25 -5.96
CA GLU A 391 -57.61 -18.76 -7.31
C GLU A 391 -58.72 -18.55 -8.39
N PRO A 392 -58.56 -18.81 -9.72
CA PRO A 392 -57.66 -19.82 -10.32
C PRO A 392 -56.96 -19.53 -11.70
N ALA A 393 -55.94 -20.34 -11.93
CA ALA A 393 -55.42 -20.95 -13.18
C ALA A 393 -55.72 -20.33 -14.56
N HIS A 394 -54.64 -20.09 -15.33
CA HIS A 394 -54.59 -20.43 -16.75
C HIS A 394 -53.18 -20.87 -17.19
N LEU A 395 -53.17 -22.02 -17.87
CA LEU A 395 -52.07 -22.70 -18.54
C LEU A 395 -51.52 -21.89 -19.72
N ALA A 396 -50.20 -21.86 -19.90
CA ALA A 396 -49.56 -21.96 -21.22
C ALA A 396 -48.09 -22.38 -21.08
N GLU A 397 -47.77 -23.48 -21.75
CA GLU A 397 -46.44 -24.07 -21.94
C GLU A 397 -45.54 -23.15 -22.77
N SER A 398 -44.21 -23.26 -22.59
CA SER A 398 -43.27 -23.72 -23.64
C SER A 398 -41.85 -23.15 -23.47
N THR A 399 -40.93 -24.07 -23.18
CA THR A 399 -39.57 -24.22 -23.76
C THR A 399 -38.50 -23.14 -23.57
N GLY A 400 -37.36 -23.56 -23.00
CA GLY A 400 -36.04 -23.27 -23.57
C GLY A 400 -35.04 -22.57 -22.65
N GLN A 401 -34.04 -23.32 -22.22
CA GLN A 401 -32.76 -22.86 -21.65
C GLN A 401 -31.63 -23.50 -22.50
N PRO A 402 -30.34 -23.11 -22.46
CA PRO A 402 -29.68 -21.86 -22.02
C PRO A 402 -28.84 -21.21 -23.15
N SER A 403 -28.34 -19.99 -22.96
CA SER A 403 -26.95 -19.63 -23.35
C SER A 403 -26.60 -18.20 -22.94
N ASN A 404 -25.59 -18.11 -22.08
CA ASN A 404 -24.70 -16.94 -21.98
C ASN A 404 -23.67 -17.05 -23.12
N PRO A 405 -23.18 -15.94 -23.68
CA PRO A 405 -21.87 -15.53 -23.21
C PRO A 405 -21.65 -14.01 -23.08
N THR A 406 -20.87 -13.68 -22.07
CA THR A 406 -20.01 -12.51 -21.89
C THR A 406 -19.43 -11.96 -23.20
N VAL A 407 -19.67 -10.67 -23.48
CA VAL A 407 -18.74 -9.81 -24.24
C VAL A 407 -18.74 -8.43 -23.60
N LEU A 408 -17.59 -8.08 -22.99
CA LEU A 408 -17.22 -6.72 -22.62
C LEU A 408 -17.11 -5.87 -23.89
N ALA A 409 -18.01 -4.91 -24.06
CA ALA A 409 -17.90 -3.89 -25.08
C ALA A 409 -17.25 -2.63 -24.49
N ALA A 410 -16.03 -2.34 -24.92
CA ALA A 410 -15.36 -1.08 -24.68
C ALA A 410 -16.17 0.07 -25.31
N VAL A 411 -16.59 1.04 -24.49
CA VAL A 411 -17.16 2.31 -24.98
C VAL A 411 -16.01 3.25 -25.33
N THR A 412 -15.71 3.35 -26.62
CA THR A 412 -14.93 4.46 -27.19
C THR A 412 -15.90 5.35 -27.95
N ILE A 413 -16.14 6.58 -27.49
CA ILE A 413 -16.88 7.58 -28.26
C ILE A 413 -15.85 8.52 -28.89
N GLY A 414 -15.46 8.20 -30.11
CA GLY A 414 -14.85 9.15 -31.05
C GLY A 414 -15.88 9.49 -32.12
N ALA A 415 -16.37 10.73 -32.14
CA ALA A 415 -17.22 11.22 -33.21
C ALA A 415 -16.34 11.73 -34.36
N SER A 416 -16.51 11.14 -35.55
CA SER A 416 -15.95 11.66 -36.80
C SER A 416 -17.04 11.72 -37.87
N ASN A 417 -16.95 12.81 -38.65
CA ASN A 417 -17.27 12.95 -40.08
C ASN A 417 -18.73 13.25 -40.50
N PRO A 418 -18.97 13.75 -41.75
CA PRO A 418 -18.01 14.21 -42.79
C PRO A 418 -18.35 15.51 -43.55
N ASP A 419 -17.27 16.18 -43.99
CA ASP A 419 -16.94 16.61 -45.37
C ASP A 419 -18.01 17.26 -46.29
N LYS A 420 -17.73 18.50 -46.74
CA LYS A 420 -17.96 18.93 -48.13
C LYS A 420 -17.02 20.06 -48.55
N SER A 421 -16.22 19.72 -49.55
CA SER A 421 -15.24 20.49 -50.31
C SER A 421 -15.76 21.74 -51.07
N ARG A 422 -14.82 22.67 -51.32
CA ARG A 422 -14.55 23.48 -52.54
C ARG A 422 -14.81 25.01 -52.53
N LEU A 423 -13.67 25.69 -52.71
CA LEU A 423 -13.32 26.74 -53.70
C LEU A 423 -13.57 28.23 -53.39
N SER A 424 -12.51 28.97 -53.74
CA SER A 424 -12.18 30.39 -53.65
C SER A 424 -12.90 31.32 -54.64
N HIS A 425 -13.23 32.55 -54.21
CA HIS A 425 -13.14 33.83 -54.95
C HIS A 425 -13.60 34.96 -54.00
N ALA A 426 -12.73 35.92 -53.66
CA ALA A 426 -12.57 37.24 -54.30
C ALA A 426 -13.73 38.22 -54.00
N GLU A 427 -13.36 39.32 -53.33
CA GLU A 427 -14.08 40.58 -53.02
C GLU A 427 -14.82 41.20 -54.25
N PRO A 428 -15.59 42.33 -54.19
CA PRO A 428 -15.59 43.38 -53.15
C PRO A 428 -16.91 44.13 -52.84
N GLU A 429 -16.81 44.95 -51.78
CA GLU A 429 -17.34 46.31 -51.59
C GLU A 429 -18.84 46.65 -51.59
N THR A 430 -19.10 47.74 -50.84
CA THR A 430 -20.22 48.69 -50.91
C THR A 430 -21.31 48.44 -49.85
N VAL A 431 -21.76 49.34 -48.97
CA VAL A 431 -21.42 50.70 -48.47
C VAL A 431 -22.65 51.11 -47.63
N MET A 432 -22.49 52.08 -46.71
CA MET A 432 -23.56 52.86 -46.06
C MET A 432 -24.43 52.09 -45.03
N THR A 433 -24.85 52.62 -43.89
CA THR A 433 -24.90 53.97 -43.31
C THR A 433 -25.29 53.73 -41.82
N VAL A 434 -24.59 54.29 -40.83
CA VAL A 434 -24.79 55.64 -40.24
C VAL A 434 -25.91 55.64 -39.18
N ASP A 435 -25.57 56.27 -38.04
CA ASP A 435 -26.41 56.83 -36.97
C ASP A 435 -27.09 55.86 -36.00
N ASP A 436 -27.23 56.16 -34.71
CA ASP A 436 -26.62 57.14 -33.80
C ASP A 436 -27.15 56.77 -32.41
N ASP A 437 -26.47 57.28 -31.38
CA ASP A 437 -27.00 57.67 -30.06
C ASP A 437 -27.67 56.62 -29.15
N ASN A 438 -27.10 56.32 -27.99
CA ASN A 438 -26.89 57.15 -26.78
C ASN A 438 -28.02 56.97 -25.76
N ASP A 439 -27.62 57.13 -24.50
CA ASP A 439 -28.40 57.20 -23.26
C ASP A 439 -29.03 55.90 -22.75
N GLU A 440 -28.72 55.40 -21.56
CA GLU A 440 -28.44 55.97 -20.22
C GLU A 440 -29.55 55.47 -19.29
N THR A 441 -29.11 55.13 -18.08
CA THR A 441 -29.88 55.13 -16.83
C THR A 441 -30.87 53.99 -16.60
N GLY A 442 -30.54 53.18 -15.59
CA GLY A 442 -31.28 53.34 -14.36
C GLY A 442 -31.83 52.08 -13.73
N THR A 443 -31.58 52.00 -12.42
CA THR A 443 -32.47 51.46 -11.38
C THR A 443 -32.25 49.99 -11.00
N ASP A 444 -31.34 49.82 -10.04
CA ASP A 444 -31.53 48.93 -8.87
C ASP A 444 -32.85 49.32 -8.16
N PRO A 445 -33.65 48.42 -7.53
CA PRO A 445 -33.18 47.69 -6.34
C PRO A 445 -33.80 46.30 -6.09
N ASP A 446 -33.15 45.56 -5.18
CA ASP A 446 -33.69 44.60 -4.20
C ASP A 446 -34.73 43.56 -4.64
N TYR A 447 -34.44 42.26 -4.41
CA TYR A 447 -35.20 41.43 -3.45
C TYR A 447 -34.64 40.00 -3.37
N TRP A 448 -34.40 39.60 -2.12
CA TRP A 448 -34.20 38.28 -1.54
C TRP A 448 -34.95 37.11 -2.20
N PHE A 449 -34.26 36.00 -2.47
CA PHE A 449 -34.36 34.72 -1.73
C PHE A 449 -33.19 33.79 -2.08
#